data_AF-A0A0R3TVE2-F1
#
_entry.id   AF-A0A0R3TVE2-F1
#
_cell.length_a   1.000
_cell.length_b   1.000
_cell.length_c   1.000
_cell.angle_alpha   90.00
_cell.angle_beta   90.00
_cell.angle_gamma   90.00
#
_symmetry.space_group_name_H-M   'P 1'
#
loop_
_entity.id
_entity.type
_entity.pdbx_description
1 polymer ?
#
loop_
_entity_poly.entity_id
_entity_poly.type
_entity_poly.pdbx_seq_one_letter_code
_entity_poly.pdbx_strand_id
1 'polypeptide(L)'
;MPKPKRHTRNAKEYNWGFYVISIFLRFYFAITHCPGYIFPDEYFQSVEFATHEIYPNSCSLITWDFKPTGYGPVRSRSSIYPFVHLPINIVNKVYPSPPDGKLSGNDMINRILMPARMFTTILSFIPDAFVFFISKKLENLKDNRAPLSLLLYSSMTYGGLLYNSRTLSNNWETILVCIFCYLSLHSSFLNILLEAAIGAYGIFLRSSFPIFVTPFILLQLYNISRSTHRIVYLTCIIPIAVLISCVVSGLLIFFDTVYYSGNQVPKLSDFIITPLRFLKYNSVPETLAKHGLHPWYHYLIVHWPLILTPIVAPV
;
A
#
# COMPACT_ATOMS: atom_id res chain seq x y z
N MET A 1 17.52 -46.95 -0.03
CA MET A 1 16.73 -46.43 1.11
C MET A 1 15.68 -45.45 0.59
N PRO A 2 14.38 -45.72 0.76
CA PRO A 2 13.33 -44.77 0.39
C PRO A 2 13.25 -43.64 1.44
N LYS A 3 13.35 -42.38 1.01
CA LYS A 3 13.19 -41.18 1.86
C LYS A 3 11.79 -41.13 2.49
N PRO A 4 11.61 -40.55 3.70
CA PRO A 4 10.39 -40.66 4.49
C PRO A 4 9.30 -39.72 3.97
N LYS A 5 8.46 -40.20 3.03
CA LYS A 5 7.31 -39.43 2.50
C LYS A 5 6.22 -39.10 3.54
N ARG A 6 6.18 -39.82 4.67
CA ARG A 6 5.12 -39.69 5.68
C ARG A 6 5.31 -38.49 6.61
N HIS A 7 6.55 -38.19 7.04
CA HIS A 7 6.84 -37.02 7.89
C HIS A 7 6.64 -35.68 7.16
N THR A 8 6.93 -35.62 5.86
CA THR A 8 6.76 -34.40 5.07
C THR A 8 5.30 -34.02 4.83
N ARG A 9 4.38 -34.99 4.87
CA ARG A 9 2.95 -34.75 4.67
C ARG A 9 2.30 -34.13 5.91
N ASN A 10 2.55 -34.71 7.08
CA ASN A 10 2.02 -34.20 8.35
C ASN A 10 2.51 -32.77 8.63
N ALA A 11 3.81 -32.49 8.38
CA ALA A 11 4.35 -31.14 8.56
C ALA A 11 3.68 -30.09 7.65
N LYS A 12 3.30 -30.45 6.42
CA LYS A 12 2.56 -29.56 5.52
C LYS A 12 1.15 -29.29 6.04
N GLU A 13 0.46 -30.31 6.54
CA GLU A 13 -0.91 -30.19 7.08
C GLU A 13 -0.94 -29.28 8.32
N TYR A 14 0.00 -29.44 9.27
CA TYR A 14 0.11 -28.56 10.44
C TYR A 14 0.35 -27.10 10.06
N ASN A 15 1.23 -26.87 9.10
CA ASN A 15 1.56 -25.54 8.66
C ASN A 15 0.39 -24.80 7.99
N TRP A 16 -0.45 -25.50 7.21
CA TRP A 16 -1.70 -24.91 6.69
C TRP A 16 -2.69 -24.60 7.82
N GLY A 17 -2.76 -25.45 8.84
CA GLY A 17 -3.53 -25.18 10.05
C GLY A 17 -3.11 -23.88 10.74
N PHE A 18 -1.81 -23.66 10.93
CA PHE A 18 -1.29 -22.41 11.51
C PHE A 18 -1.60 -21.18 10.65
N TYR A 19 -1.53 -21.31 9.32
CA TYR A 19 -1.89 -20.21 8.44
C TYR A 19 -3.38 -19.86 8.55
N VAL A 20 -4.26 -20.85 8.59
CA VAL A 20 -5.70 -20.65 8.81
C VAL A 20 -5.97 -19.96 10.16
N ILE A 21 -5.31 -20.40 11.24
CA ILE A 21 -5.39 -19.73 12.54
C ILE A 21 -4.92 -18.28 12.44
N SER A 22 -3.83 -18.02 11.72
CA SER A 22 -3.30 -16.67 11.52
C SER A 22 -4.29 -15.78 10.77
N ILE A 23 -5.01 -16.32 9.78
CA ILE A 23 -6.08 -15.61 9.08
C ILE A 23 -7.19 -15.23 10.07
N PHE A 24 -7.66 -16.18 10.88
CA PHE A 24 -8.70 -15.89 11.88
C PHE A 24 -8.24 -14.81 12.87
N LEU A 25 -7.01 -14.89 13.35
CA LEU A 25 -6.41 -13.89 14.23
C LEU A 25 -6.30 -12.52 13.54
N ARG A 26 -5.91 -12.46 12.27
CA ARG A 26 -5.84 -11.22 11.48
C ARG A 26 -7.20 -10.53 11.41
N PHE A 27 -8.26 -11.27 11.07
CA PHE A 27 -9.62 -10.73 11.06
C PHE A 27 -10.08 -10.36 12.46
N TYR A 28 -9.80 -11.19 13.47
CA TYR A 28 -10.12 -10.88 14.85
C TYR A 28 -9.50 -9.55 15.30
N PHE A 29 -8.23 -9.28 15.00
CA PHE A 29 -7.58 -8.02 15.35
C PHE A 29 -8.08 -6.82 14.53
N ALA A 30 -8.44 -7.04 13.27
CA ALA A 30 -9.08 -6.02 12.46
C ALA A 30 -10.47 -5.61 13.03
N ILE A 31 -11.25 -6.58 13.53
CA ILE A 31 -12.59 -6.38 14.13
C ILE A 31 -12.51 -5.82 15.55
N THR A 32 -11.57 -6.29 16.38
CA THR A 32 -11.48 -5.89 17.80
C THR A 32 -10.79 -4.55 18.02
N HIS A 33 -10.34 -3.89 16.94
CA HIS A 33 -9.75 -2.56 17.00
C HIS A 33 -8.61 -2.46 18.03
N CYS A 34 -7.71 -3.44 18.06
CA CYS A 34 -6.51 -3.42 18.91
C CYS A 34 -5.84 -2.05 18.87
N PRO A 35 -5.29 -1.54 20.00
CA PRO A 35 -4.68 -0.21 20.05
C PRO A 35 -3.57 -0.02 19.02
N GLY A 36 -3.35 1.23 18.62
CA GLY A 36 -2.26 1.60 17.71
C GLY A 36 -0.91 1.38 18.38
N TYR A 37 0.08 1.01 17.58
CA TYR A 37 1.43 0.72 18.10
C TYR A 37 2.44 1.76 17.64
N ILE A 38 2.41 2.14 16.35
CA ILE A 38 3.49 2.96 15.77
C ILE A 38 3.01 4.38 15.51
N PHE A 39 1.81 4.54 14.96
CA PHE A 39 1.34 5.86 14.53
C PHE A 39 -0.15 6.09 14.79
N PRO A 40 -0.54 7.32 15.19
CA PRO A 40 -1.95 7.73 15.14
C PRO A 40 -2.53 7.62 13.72
N ASP A 41 -1.68 7.67 12.68
CA ASP A 41 -2.04 7.48 11.28
C ASP A 41 -2.71 6.12 10.99
N GLU A 42 -2.56 5.11 11.87
CA GLU A 42 -3.28 3.83 11.80
C GLU A 42 -4.81 3.97 11.83
N TYR A 43 -5.31 5.14 12.25
CA TYR A 43 -6.74 5.43 12.43
C TYR A 43 -7.19 6.69 11.70
N PHE A 44 -6.33 7.71 11.61
CA PHE A 44 -6.79 9.07 11.39
C PHE A 44 -6.41 9.64 10.00
N GLN A 45 -5.18 9.46 9.51
CA GLN A 45 -4.69 10.19 8.32
C GLN A 45 -5.56 10.12 7.04
N SER A 46 -5.67 8.96 6.39
CA SER A 46 -6.43 8.83 5.13
C SER A 46 -7.94 8.68 5.36
N VAL A 47 -8.29 8.19 6.54
CA VAL A 47 -9.66 7.88 6.96
C VAL A 47 -10.41 9.15 7.36
N GLU A 48 -9.78 10.08 8.08
CA GLU A 48 -10.36 11.40 8.38
C GLU A 48 -10.59 12.21 7.12
N PHE A 49 -9.69 12.12 6.15
CA PHE A 49 -9.86 12.79 4.87
C PHE A 49 -11.11 12.28 4.14
N ALA A 50 -11.30 10.96 4.05
CA ALA A 50 -12.52 10.38 3.48
C ALA A 50 -13.78 10.71 4.32
N THR A 51 -13.63 10.75 5.65
CA THR A 51 -14.72 11.13 6.57
C THR A 51 -15.19 12.55 6.30
N HIS A 52 -14.25 13.48 6.08
CA HIS A 52 -14.56 14.88 5.79
C HIS A 52 -15.39 15.03 4.51
N GLU A 53 -15.11 14.22 3.48
CA GLU A 53 -15.85 14.26 2.21
C GLU A 53 -17.22 13.60 2.30
N ILE A 54 -17.31 12.43 2.93
CA ILE A 54 -18.53 11.61 2.91
C ILE A 54 -19.51 12.04 4.01
N TYR A 55 -18.99 12.50 5.15
CA TYR A 55 -19.75 12.89 6.33
C TYR A 55 -19.39 14.32 6.76
N PRO A 56 -19.80 15.35 6.01
CA PRO A 56 -19.41 16.75 6.27
C PRO A 56 -19.87 17.28 7.64
N ASN A 57 -20.91 16.70 8.22
CA ASN A 57 -21.43 17.06 9.55
C ASN A 57 -20.68 16.38 10.71
N SER A 58 -19.70 15.53 10.42
CA SER A 58 -18.86 14.89 11.42
C SER A 58 -17.63 15.75 11.73
N CYS A 59 -17.20 15.75 13.00
CA CYS A 59 -15.98 16.44 13.43
C CYS A 59 -14.76 15.69 12.86
N SER A 60 -14.31 16.09 11.68
CA SER A 60 -13.15 15.52 10.99
C SER A 60 -12.16 16.63 10.63
N LEU A 61 -10.88 16.36 10.85
CA LEU A 61 -9.80 17.29 10.55
C LEU A 61 -9.09 16.82 9.29
N ILE A 62 -9.04 17.68 8.26
CA ILE A 62 -8.17 17.42 7.11
C ILE A 62 -6.72 17.54 7.62
N THR A 63 -5.93 16.49 7.44
CA THR A 63 -4.50 16.50 7.76
C THR A 63 -3.74 17.39 6.79
N TRP A 64 -2.59 17.91 7.23
CA TRP A 64 -1.76 18.82 6.43
C TRP A 64 -1.36 18.23 5.07
N ASP A 65 -1.29 16.89 4.97
CA ASP A 65 -0.98 16.14 3.76
C ASP A 65 -1.89 16.46 2.58
N PHE A 66 -3.18 16.68 2.86
CA PHE A 66 -4.23 16.92 1.87
C PHE A 66 -4.63 18.40 1.78
N LYS A 67 -4.01 19.30 2.55
CA LYS A 67 -4.32 20.73 2.47
C LYS A 67 -3.61 21.38 1.27
N PRO A 68 -4.32 22.11 0.38
CA PRO A 68 -3.70 22.81 -0.73
C PRO A 68 -3.11 24.17 -0.29
N THR A 69 -2.41 24.22 0.84
CA THR A 69 -1.80 25.44 1.37
C THR A 69 -0.29 25.31 1.45
N GLY A 70 0.43 26.41 1.14
CA GLY A 70 1.89 26.44 1.14
C GLY A 70 2.50 25.45 0.14
N TYR A 71 3.20 24.44 0.66
CA TYR A 71 3.84 23.38 -0.14
C TYR A 71 2.91 22.20 -0.45
N GLY A 72 1.69 22.18 0.11
CA GLY A 72 0.70 21.12 -0.08
C GLY A 72 -0.17 21.28 -1.34
N PRO A 73 -1.00 20.29 -1.69
CA PRO A 73 -1.11 19.00 -1.02
C PRO A 73 0.04 18.08 -1.48
N VAL A 74 0.51 17.23 -0.56
CA VAL A 74 1.62 16.28 -0.80
C VAL A 74 1.13 14.85 -1.03
N ARG A 75 -0.17 14.58 -0.83
CA ARG A 75 -0.81 13.29 -1.10
C ARG A 75 -1.82 13.41 -2.22
N SER A 76 -1.87 12.40 -3.09
CA SER A 76 -2.88 12.28 -4.13
C SER A 76 -4.18 11.73 -3.54
N ARG A 77 -5.26 12.52 -3.63
CA ARG A 77 -6.61 12.06 -3.29
C ARG A 77 -6.99 10.90 -4.20
N SER A 78 -6.79 11.06 -5.51
CA SER A 78 -7.24 10.10 -6.51
C SER A 78 -6.64 8.71 -6.31
N SER A 79 -5.36 8.63 -5.93
CA SER A 79 -4.70 7.35 -5.64
C SER A 79 -5.17 6.68 -4.34
N ILE A 80 -5.60 7.46 -3.34
CA ILE A 80 -6.04 6.93 -2.04
C ILE A 80 -7.54 6.56 -2.08
N TYR A 81 -8.29 7.18 -2.98
CA TYR A 81 -9.72 7.03 -3.12
C TYR A 81 -10.22 5.57 -3.12
N PRO A 82 -9.65 4.64 -3.91
CA PRO A 82 -10.13 3.26 -3.96
C PRO A 82 -9.97 2.49 -2.65
N PHE A 83 -9.01 2.87 -1.80
CA PHE A 83 -8.72 2.12 -0.57
C PHE A 83 -9.54 2.56 0.64
N VAL A 84 -10.01 3.82 0.64
CA VAL A 84 -10.72 4.40 1.79
C VAL A 84 -12.09 4.89 1.40
N HIS A 85 -12.21 5.70 0.36
CA HIS A 85 -13.48 6.33 0.00
C HIS A 85 -14.45 5.31 -0.58
N LEU A 86 -13.97 4.37 -1.39
CA LEU A 86 -14.81 3.32 -1.96
C LEU A 86 -15.47 2.43 -0.89
N PRO A 87 -14.74 1.78 0.05
CA PRO A 87 -15.39 0.94 1.06
C PRO A 87 -16.34 1.72 1.97
N ILE A 88 -16.01 2.96 2.35
CA ILE A 88 -16.89 3.80 3.17
C ILE A 88 -18.15 4.19 2.38
N ASN A 89 -18.03 4.57 1.12
CA ASN A 89 -19.18 4.91 0.27
C ASN A 89 -20.12 3.72 0.04
N ILE A 90 -19.58 2.50 -0.09
CA ILE A 90 -20.40 1.28 -0.19
C ILE A 90 -21.23 1.14 1.08
N VAL A 91 -20.62 1.27 2.25
CA VAL A 91 -21.33 1.17 3.53
C VAL A 91 -22.34 2.31 3.70
N ASN A 92 -22.00 3.54 3.30
CA ASN A 92 -22.93 4.66 3.36
C ASN A 92 -24.19 4.45 2.50
N LYS A 93 -24.06 3.75 1.36
CA LYS A 93 -25.21 3.39 0.51
C LYS A 93 -26.05 2.25 1.10
N VAL A 94 -25.42 1.25 1.71
CA VAL A 94 -26.10 0.08 2.28
C VAL A 94 -26.73 0.39 3.64
N TYR A 95 -26.06 1.22 4.43
CA TYR A 95 -26.47 1.63 5.77
C TYR A 95 -26.34 3.17 5.86
N PRO A 96 -27.36 3.92 5.43
CA PRO A 96 -27.35 5.38 5.43
C PRO A 96 -27.11 5.96 6.84
N SER A 97 -26.50 7.15 6.89
CA SER A 97 -26.29 7.87 8.14
C SER A 97 -27.61 8.32 8.78
N PRO A 98 -27.65 8.49 10.12
CA PRO A 98 -28.81 9.04 10.80
C PRO A 98 -29.18 10.43 10.24
N PRO A 99 -30.48 10.82 10.27
CA PRO A 99 -30.95 12.11 9.75
C PRO A 99 -30.24 13.32 10.39
N ASP A 100 -29.85 13.19 11.65
CA ASP A 100 -29.19 14.24 12.44
C ASP A 100 -27.72 14.46 12.03
N GLY A 101 -27.16 13.57 11.21
CA GLY A 101 -25.82 13.70 10.62
C GLY A 101 -24.63 13.60 11.59
N LYS A 102 -24.88 13.56 12.91
CA LYS A 102 -23.85 13.43 13.94
C LYS A 102 -23.46 11.98 14.11
N LEU A 103 -22.22 11.66 13.74
CA LEU A 103 -21.60 10.37 14.01
C LEU A 103 -20.78 10.46 15.30
N SER A 104 -20.93 9.49 16.19
CA SER A 104 -20.13 9.44 17.42
C SER A 104 -19.86 8.00 17.88
N GLY A 105 -18.76 7.79 18.59
CA GLY A 105 -18.40 6.51 19.20
C GLY A 105 -18.42 5.34 18.20
N ASN A 106 -19.20 4.31 18.51
CA ASN A 106 -19.27 3.08 17.73
C ASN A 106 -19.79 3.29 16.30
N ASP A 107 -20.59 4.32 16.04
CA ASP A 107 -21.10 4.58 14.70
C ASP A 107 -19.98 5.01 13.75
N MET A 108 -19.04 5.84 14.22
CA MET A 108 -17.87 6.21 13.41
C MET A 108 -17.01 4.98 13.11
N ILE A 109 -16.80 4.14 14.13
CA ILE A 109 -16.01 2.91 13.97
C ILE A 109 -16.64 2.02 12.90
N ASN A 110 -17.93 1.72 13.01
CA ASN A 110 -18.62 0.80 12.11
C ASN A 110 -18.78 1.33 10.68
N ARG A 111 -18.97 2.64 10.52
CA ARG A 111 -19.26 3.26 9.21
C ARG A 111 -18.02 3.70 8.45
N ILE A 112 -16.93 4.01 9.16
CA ILE A 112 -15.74 4.65 8.58
C ILE A 112 -14.52 3.75 8.69
N LEU A 113 -14.13 3.41 9.93
CA LEU A 113 -12.87 2.71 10.18
C LEU A 113 -12.94 1.23 9.79
N MET A 114 -13.99 0.55 10.23
CA MET A 114 -14.20 -0.88 10.01
C MET A 114 -14.24 -1.24 8.51
N PRO A 115 -14.97 -0.52 7.64
CA PRO A 115 -15.02 -0.87 6.22
C PRO A 115 -13.66 -0.72 5.52
N ALA A 116 -12.94 0.37 5.80
CA ALA A 116 -11.60 0.60 5.24
C ALA A 116 -10.57 -0.44 5.76
N ARG A 117 -10.67 -0.84 7.04
CA ARG A 117 -9.85 -1.91 7.62
C ARG A 117 -10.17 -3.27 7.04
N MET A 118 -11.44 -3.62 6.89
CA MET A 118 -11.85 -4.88 6.28
C MET A 118 -11.36 -4.96 4.83
N PHE A 119 -11.50 -3.86 4.08
CA PHE A 119 -10.97 -3.78 2.72
C PHE A 119 -9.45 -4.00 2.67
N THR A 120 -8.69 -3.31 3.53
CA THR A 120 -7.23 -3.48 3.60
C THR A 120 -6.84 -4.88 4.07
N THR A 121 -7.59 -5.47 4.99
CA THR A 121 -7.40 -6.85 5.47
C THR A 121 -7.63 -7.86 4.35
N ILE A 122 -8.63 -7.67 3.50
CA ILE A 122 -8.84 -8.53 2.32
C ILE A 122 -7.66 -8.37 1.35
N LEU A 123 -7.17 -7.15 1.13
CA LEU A 123 -6.00 -6.94 0.27
C LEU A 123 -4.70 -7.50 0.85
N SER A 124 -4.62 -7.72 2.17
CA SER A 124 -3.44 -8.32 2.83
C SER A 124 -3.09 -9.73 2.33
N PHE A 125 -4.04 -10.43 1.69
CA PHE A 125 -3.79 -11.71 1.05
C PHE A 125 -2.89 -11.61 -0.19
N ILE A 126 -2.76 -10.44 -0.81
CA ILE A 126 -1.92 -10.23 -1.98
C ILE A 126 -0.43 -10.38 -1.63
N PRO A 127 0.10 -9.70 -0.60
CA PRO A 127 1.45 -9.99 -0.08
C PRO A 127 1.66 -11.46 0.27
N ASP A 128 0.72 -12.11 0.96
CA ASP A 128 0.82 -13.53 1.32
C ASP A 128 0.92 -14.42 0.06
N ALA A 129 0.08 -14.18 -0.94
CA ALA A 129 0.11 -14.88 -2.22
C ALA A 129 1.44 -14.67 -2.97
N PHE A 130 1.98 -13.45 -2.93
CA PHE A 130 3.27 -13.13 -3.54
C PHE A 130 4.43 -13.85 -2.82
N VAL A 131 4.45 -13.85 -1.49
CA VAL A 131 5.45 -14.59 -0.70
C VAL A 131 5.36 -16.08 -1.02
N PHE A 132 4.15 -16.65 -1.10
CA PHE A 132 3.95 -18.04 -1.48
C PHE A 132 4.48 -18.33 -2.89
N PHE A 133 4.18 -17.46 -3.86
CA PHE A 133 4.65 -17.58 -5.24
C PHE A 133 6.19 -17.58 -5.34
N ILE A 134 6.85 -16.62 -4.70
CA ILE A 134 8.32 -16.54 -4.67
C ILE A 134 8.92 -17.75 -3.96
N SER A 135 8.33 -18.16 -2.84
CA SER A 135 8.80 -19.32 -2.08
C SER A 135 8.77 -20.59 -2.91
N LYS A 136 7.68 -20.84 -3.66
CA LYS A 136 7.58 -21.98 -4.58
C LYS A 136 8.59 -21.90 -5.72
N LYS A 137 8.82 -20.71 -6.27
CA LYS A 137 9.84 -20.50 -7.31
C LYS A 137 11.25 -20.77 -6.80
N LEU A 138 11.55 -20.41 -5.55
CA LEU A 138 12.83 -20.69 -4.90
C LEU A 138 13.00 -22.16 -4.51
N GLU A 139 11.94 -22.85 -4.08
CA GLU A 139 11.96 -24.29 -3.78
C GLU A 139 12.34 -25.11 -5.03
N ASN A 140 11.80 -24.75 -6.19
CA ASN A 140 12.19 -25.38 -7.45
C ASN A 140 13.68 -25.20 -7.79
N LEU A 141 14.35 -24.19 -7.20
CA LEU A 141 15.77 -23.90 -7.42
C LEU A 141 16.68 -24.49 -6.34
N LYS A 142 16.20 -24.72 -5.11
CA LYS A 142 16.98 -25.22 -3.97
C LYS A 142 16.26 -26.39 -3.32
N ASP A 143 16.88 -27.57 -3.45
CA ASP A 143 16.44 -28.89 -2.98
C ASP A 143 15.63 -28.88 -1.66
N ASN A 144 14.29 -28.87 -1.79
CA ASN A 144 13.26 -29.30 -0.83
C ASN A 144 13.27 -28.70 0.61
N ARG A 145 13.33 -27.38 0.78
CA ARG A 145 12.91 -26.74 2.06
C ARG A 145 11.54 -26.08 1.92
N ALA A 146 10.69 -26.27 2.92
CA ALA A 146 9.28 -25.95 2.85
C ALA A 146 9.02 -24.45 2.61
N PRO A 147 8.39 -24.04 1.49
CA PRO A 147 8.02 -22.64 1.21
C PRO A 147 7.03 -22.08 2.23
N LEU A 148 6.35 -22.98 2.93
CA LEU A 148 5.32 -22.68 3.89
C LEU A 148 5.86 -22.09 5.20
N SER A 149 7.14 -22.34 5.55
CA SER A 149 7.74 -21.69 6.73
C SER A 149 7.96 -20.19 6.51
N LEU A 150 8.27 -19.77 5.27
CA LEU A 150 8.43 -18.36 4.93
C LEU A 150 7.07 -17.66 4.88
N LEU A 151 6.05 -18.33 4.33
CA LEU A 151 4.67 -17.84 4.37
C LEU A 151 4.17 -17.70 5.82
N LEU A 152 4.41 -18.71 6.66
CA LEU A 152 4.05 -18.66 8.06
C LEU A 152 4.80 -17.56 8.81
N TYR A 153 6.09 -17.40 8.55
CA TYR A 153 6.86 -16.31 9.13
C TYR A 153 6.30 -14.95 8.70
N SER A 154 6.03 -14.75 7.40
CA SER A 154 5.47 -13.47 6.93
C SER A 154 4.08 -13.21 7.50
N SER A 155 3.23 -14.23 7.62
CA SER A 155 1.85 -14.07 8.12
C SER A 155 1.77 -13.95 9.64
N MET A 156 2.66 -14.60 10.38
CA MET A 156 2.66 -14.64 11.85
C MET A 156 3.45 -13.49 12.49
N THR A 157 4.35 -12.85 11.75
CA THR A 157 5.03 -11.65 12.25
C THR A 157 4.02 -10.52 12.50
N TYR A 158 4.36 -9.65 13.44
CA TYR A 158 3.58 -8.46 13.78
C TYR A 158 3.11 -7.67 12.54
N GLY A 159 3.98 -7.57 11.53
CA GLY A 159 3.68 -6.97 10.23
C GLY A 159 2.52 -7.65 9.48
N GLY A 160 2.59 -8.97 9.32
CA GLY A 160 1.57 -9.73 8.59
C GLY A 160 0.23 -9.85 9.32
N LEU A 161 0.26 -9.94 10.64
CA LEU A 161 -0.92 -10.22 11.45
C LEU A 161 -1.71 -8.96 11.83
N LEU A 162 -1.00 -7.88 12.18
CA LEU A 162 -1.62 -6.64 12.66
C LEU A 162 -1.40 -5.48 11.71
N TYR A 163 -0.16 -5.26 11.25
CA TYR A 163 0.14 -4.06 10.47
C TYR A 163 -0.58 -4.07 9.12
N ASN A 164 -0.58 -5.20 8.39
CA ASN A 164 -1.22 -5.34 7.08
C ASN A 164 -2.75 -5.18 7.08
N SER A 165 -3.42 -5.15 8.24
CA SER A 165 -4.86 -4.85 8.34
C SER A 165 -5.17 -3.38 8.63
N ARG A 166 -4.14 -2.56 8.93
CA ARG A 166 -4.30 -1.12 9.21
C ARG A 166 -4.48 -0.32 7.93
N THR A 167 -5.17 0.82 8.03
CA THR A 167 -5.46 1.73 6.90
C THR A 167 -4.30 2.67 6.62
N LEU A 168 -3.11 2.11 6.42
CA LEU A 168 -1.88 2.85 6.14
C LEU A 168 -1.56 2.81 4.64
N SER A 169 -1.16 3.97 4.11
CA SER A 169 -0.67 4.04 2.72
C SER A 169 0.55 3.14 2.46
N ASN A 170 1.34 2.83 3.49
CA ASN A 170 2.42 1.85 3.44
C ASN A 170 1.95 0.43 3.08
N ASN A 171 0.77 0.02 3.57
CA ASN A 171 0.23 -1.30 3.29
C ASN A 171 -0.23 -1.38 1.84
N TRP A 172 -0.90 -0.34 1.36
CA TRP A 172 -1.33 -0.26 -0.03
C TRP A 172 -0.13 -0.15 -0.99
N GLU A 173 0.94 0.57 -0.61
CA GLU A 173 2.23 0.55 -1.33
C GLU A 173 2.79 -0.87 -1.39
N THR A 174 2.83 -1.59 -0.26
CA THR A 174 3.30 -2.99 -0.21
C THR A 174 2.49 -3.90 -1.13
N ILE A 175 1.16 -3.75 -1.13
CA ILE A 175 0.27 -4.49 -2.04
C ILE A 175 0.64 -4.21 -3.50
N LEU A 176 0.80 -2.94 -3.88
CA LEU A 176 1.17 -2.57 -5.26
C LEU A 176 2.57 -3.08 -5.62
N VAL A 177 3.54 -3.05 -4.70
CA VAL A 177 4.88 -3.58 -4.92
C VAL A 177 4.79 -5.07 -5.21
N CYS A 178 4.04 -5.84 -4.43
CA CYS A 178 3.85 -7.28 -4.66
C CYS A 178 3.23 -7.57 -6.03
N ILE A 179 2.21 -6.81 -6.44
CA ILE A 179 1.59 -6.95 -7.77
C ILE A 179 2.60 -6.60 -8.88
N PHE A 180 3.29 -5.47 -8.74
CA PHE A 180 4.30 -5.02 -9.69
C PHE A 180 5.40 -6.08 -9.87
N CYS A 181 5.97 -6.58 -8.78
CA CYS A 181 7.00 -7.61 -8.80
C CYS A 181 6.50 -8.92 -9.42
N TYR A 182 5.26 -9.32 -9.15
CA TYR A 182 4.65 -10.49 -9.78
C TYR A 182 4.57 -10.33 -11.31
N LEU A 183 4.08 -9.19 -11.79
CA LEU A 183 4.00 -8.89 -13.22
C LEU A 183 5.37 -8.84 -13.89
N SER A 184 6.34 -8.20 -13.22
CA SER A 184 7.70 -8.05 -13.71
C SER A 184 8.39 -9.40 -13.96
N LEU A 185 8.13 -10.38 -13.08
CA LEU A 185 8.63 -11.75 -13.18
C LEU A 185 7.97 -12.60 -14.28
N HIS A 186 6.82 -12.17 -14.80
CA HIS A 186 6.07 -12.86 -15.86
C HIS A 186 6.12 -12.11 -17.20
N SER A 187 7.19 -11.35 -17.45
CA SER A 187 7.54 -10.48 -18.59
C SER A 187 6.81 -10.72 -19.95
N SER A 188 5.50 -10.58 -19.96
CA SER A 188 4.64 -10.66 -21.15
C SER A 188 4.24 -9.26 -21.56
N PHE A 189 3.81 -9.08 -22.80
CA PHE A 189 3.38 -7.77 -23.31
C PHE A 189 2.36 -7.11 -22.39
N LEU A 190 1.27 -7.81 -22.07
CA LEU A 190 0.21 -7.29 -21.20
C LEU A 190 0.72 -6.99 -19.79
N ASN A 191 1.60 -7.83 -19.25
CA ASN A 191 2.15 -7.62 -17.91
C ASN A 191 3.00 -6.34 -17.83
N ILE A 192 3.80 -6.02 -18.86
CA ILE A 192 4.58 -4.78 -18.91
C ILE A 192 3.67 -3.55 -19.02
N LEU A 193 2.58 -3.65 -19.77
CA LEU A 193 1.60 -2.55 -19.85
C LEU A 193 0.90 -2.31 -18.50
N LEU A 194 0.48 -3.39 -17.83
CA LEU A 194 -0.11 -3.31 -16.48
C LEU A 194 0.92 -2.79 -15.45
N GLU A 195 2.17 -3.23 -15.55
CA GLU A 195 3.27 -2.79 -14.69
C GLU A 195 3.50 -1.28 -14.82
N ALA A 196 3.42 -0.72 -16.03
CA ALA A 196 3.50 0.72 -16.23
C ALA A 196 2.33 1.50 -15.61
N ALA A 197 1.11 0.98 -15.74
CA ALA A 197 -0.07 1.59 -15.12
C ALA A 197 0.02 1.56 -13.58
N ILE A 198 0.40 0.40 -13.01
CA ILE A 198 0.59 0.23 -11.57
C ILE A 198 1.77 1.05 -11.07
N GLY A 199 2.84 1.16 -11.84
CA GLY A 199 4.02 1.97 -11.51
C GLY A 199 3.67 3.45 -11.40
N ALA A 200 2.93 3.99 -12.38
CA ALA A 200 2.40 5.35 -12.31
C ALA A 200 1.50 5.53 -11.07
N TYR A 201 0.51 4.66 -10.90
CA TYR A 201 -0.41 4.74 -9.77
C TYR A 201 0.32 4.65 -8.40
N GLY A 202 1.31 3.76 -8.29
CA GLY A 202 2.11 3.56 -7.09
C GLY A 202 2.91 4.80 -6.69
N ILE A 203 3.48 5.53 -7.66
CA ILE A 203 4.22 6.79 -7.41
C ILE A 203 3.31 7.86 -6.77
N PHE A 204 2.06 7.96 -7.24
CA PHE A 204 1.07 8.90 -6.70
C PHE A 204 0.50 8.47 -5.36
N LEU A 205 0.29 7.16 -5.17
CA LEU A 205 -0.10 6.60 -3.87
C LEU A 205 0.97 6.89 -2.83
N ARG A 206 2.24 6.67 -3.18
CA ARG A 206 3.37 6.90 -2.30
C ARG A 206 4.66 7.12 -3.09
N SER A 207 5.29 8.27 -2.89
CA SER A 207 6.50 8.63 -3.63
C SER A 207 7.73 7.77 -3.29
N SER A 208 7.68 6.94 -2.24
CA SER A 208 8.71 5.93 -1.95
C SER A 208 8.61 4.68 -2.82
N PHE A 209 7.49 4.47 -3.52
CA PHE A 209 7.21 3.25 -4.29
C PHE A 209 8.35 2.85 -5.26
N PRO A 210 8.94 3.79 -6.03
CA PRO A 210 10.05 3.47 -6.94
C PRO A 210 11.22 2.75 -6.30
N ILE A 211 11.54 3.08 -5.03
CA ILE A 211 12.69 2.50 -4.32
C ILE A 211 12.53 0.98 -4.21
N PHE A 212 11.32 0.50 -3.90
CA PHE A 212 11.05 -0.91 -3.69
C PHE A 212 10.97 -1.72 -4.98
N VAL A 213 10.51 -1.12 -6.08
CA VAL A 213 10.36 -1.82 -7.37
C VAL A 213 11.62 -1.78 -8.24
N THR A 214 12.53 -0.83 -7.99
CA THR A 214 13.76 -0.65 -8.79
C THR A 214 14.56 -1.93 -9.01
N PRO A 215 14.82 -2.79 -8.00
CA PRO A 215 15.57 -4.04 -8.23
C PRO A 215 14.90 -4.98 -9.25
N PHE A 216 13.57 -5.02 -9.27
CA PHE A 216 12.81 -5.84 -10.21
C PHE A 216 12.81 -5.24 -11.62
N ILE A 217 12.69 -3.92 -11.74
CA ILE A 217 12.83 -3.22 -13.02
C ILE A 217 14.21 -3.51 -13.62
N LEU A 218 15.29 -3.37 -12.84
CA LEU A 218 16.64 -3.65 -13.31
C LEU A 218 16.81 -5.12 -13.76
N LEU A 219 16.27 -6.06 -12.99
CA LEU A 219 16.27 -7.48 -13.35
C LEU A 219 15.48 -7.74 -14.65
N GLN A 220 14.32 -7.12 -14.81
CA GLN A 220 13.47 -7.25 -16.00
C GLN A 220 14.16 -6.67 -17.23
N LEU A 221 14.73 -5.46 -17.12
CA LEU A 221 15.50 -4.83 -18.21
C LEU A 221 16.71 -5.69 -18.60
N TYR A 222 17.41 -6.25 -17.62
CA TYR A 222 18.50 -7.19 -17.88
C TYR A 222 18.02 -8.43 -18.65
N ASN A 223 16.91 -9.04 -18.25
CA ASN A 223 16.33 -10.18 -18.95
C ASN A 223 15.88 -9.83 -20.38
N ILE A 224 15.26 -8.66 -20.57
CA ILE A 224 14.86 -8.14 -21.89
C ILE A 224 16.09 -7.93 -22.78
N SER A 225 17.18 -7.39 -22.23
CA SER A 225 18.43 -7.14 -22.98
C SER A 225 19.04 -8.42 -23.56
N ARG A 226 18.82 -9.56 -22.90
CA ARG A 226 19.27 -10.90 -23.33
C ARG A 226 18.26 -11.64 -24.19
N SER A 227 17.05 -11.12 -24.36
CA SER A 227 16.00 -11.76 -25.15
C SER A 227 16.28 -11.65 -26.67
N THR A 228 15.89 -12.67 -27.43
CA THR A 228 15.86 -12.64 -28.90
C THR A 228 14.97 -11.52 -29.44
N HIS A 229 13.92 -11.15 -28.70
CA HIS A 229 12.95 -10.12 -29.08
C HIS A 229 13.29 -8.71 -28.55
N ARG A 230 14.53 -8.47 -28.11
CA ARG A 230 14.94 -7.19 -27.48
C ARG A 230 14.56 -5.94 -28.27
N ILE A 231 14.63 -5.99 -29.60
CA ILE A 231 14.32 -4.85 -30.46
C ILE A 231 12.83 -4.50 -30.32
N VAL A 232 11.94 -5.48 -30.39
CA VAL A 232 10.49 -5.29 -30.23
C VAL A 232 10.16 -4.72 -28.85
N TYR A 233 10.82 -5.20 -27.80
CA TYR A 233 10.64 -4.65 -26.46
C TYR A 233 11.06 -3.17 -26.39
N LEU A 234 12.22 -2.83 -26.94
CA LEU A 234 12.78 -1.47 -26.88
C LEU A 234 12.04 -0.47 -27.79
N THR A 235 11.64 -0.87 -28.99
CA THR A 235 11.06 0.05 -29.98
C THR A 235 9.54 0.13 -29.92
N CYS A 236 8.86 -0.90 -29.42
CA CYS A 236 7.41 -0.96 -29.42
C CYS A 236 6.85 -1.02 -27.99
N ILE A 237 7.24 -2.04 -27.21
CA ILE A 237 6.57 -2.34 -25.94
C ILE A 237 6.87 -1.28 -24.87
N ILE A 238 8.14 -0.93 -24.68
CA ILE A 238 8.56 0.08 -23.69
C ILE A 238 7.96 1.45 -24.01
N PRO A 239 8.00 1.97 -25.25
CA PRO A 239 7.34 3.24 -25.58
C PRO A 239 5.83 3.24 -25.30
N ILE A 240 5.11 2.14 -25.61
CA ILE A 240 3.69 2.01 -25.28
C ILE A 240 3.48 2.00 -23.76
N ALA A 241 4.33 1.28 -23.03
CA ALA A 241 4.28 1.25 -21.57
C ALA A 241 4.52 2.65 -20.96
N VAL A 242 5.50 3.40 -21.48
CA VAL A 242 5.73 4.80 -21.09
C VAL A 242 4.51 5.67 -21.38
N LEU A 243 3.88 5.52 -22.55
CA LEU A 243 2.67 6.25 -22.89
C LEU A 243 1.53 5.94 -21.90
N ILE A 244 1.33 4.67 -21.53
CA ILE A 244 0.33 4.28 -20.52
C ILE A 244 0.64 4.92 -19.17
N SER A 245 1.91 4.90 -18.73
CA SER A 245 2.34 5.55 -17.49
C SER A 245 2.05 7.06 -17.51
N CYS A 246 2.31 7.73 -18.63
CA CYS A 246 1.98 9.15 -18.83
C CYS A 246 0.47 9.40 -18.79
N VAL A 247 -0.34 8.55 -19.44
CA VAL A 247 -1.81 8.67 -19.42
C VAL A 247 -2.36 8.51 -18.00
N VAL A 248 -1.93 7.46 -17.27
CA VAL A 248 -2.38 7.23 -15.89
C VAL A 248 -1.96 8.38 -14.98
N SER A 249 -0.71 8.83 -15.09
CA SER A 249 -0.21 10.00 -14.34
C SER A 249 -0.99 11.27 -14.67
N GLY A 250 -1.28 11.51 -15.96
CA GLY A 250 -2.07 12.64 -16.42
C GLY A 250 -3.50 12.63 -15.87
N LEU A 251 -4.14 11.46 -15.83
CA LEU A 251 -5.47 11.30 -15.22
C LEU A 251 -5.44 11.59 -13.72
N LEU A 252 -4.45 11.08 -12.99
CA LEU A 252 -4.30 11.33 -11.55
C LEU A 252 -4.04 12.82 -11.27
N ILE A 253 -3.16 13.46 -12.02
CA ILE A 253 -2.90 14.91 -11.94
C ILE A 253 -4.18 15.69 -12.22
N PHE A 254 -4.92 15.31 -13.27
CA PHE A 254 -6.15 16.00 -13.64
C PHE A 254 -7.20 15.91 -12.53
N PHE A 255 -7.50 14.69 -12.03
CA PHE A 255 -8.49 14.51 -10.98
C PHE A 255 -8.10 15.17 -9.65
N ASP A 256 -6.82 15.10 -9.26
CA ASP A 256 -6.32 15.80 -8.08
C ASP A 256 -6.43 17.33 -8.26
N THR A 257 -6.04 17.85 -9.42
CA THR A 257 -6.08 19.30 -9.70
C THR A 257 -7.52 19.82 -9.67
N VAL A 258 -8.45 19.15 -10.34
CA VAL A 258 -9.88 19.53 -10.34
C VAL A 258 -10.41 19.56 -8.91
N TYR A 259 -10.08 18.55 -8.10
CA TYR A 259 -10.54 18.49 -6.71
C TYR A 259 -9.97 19.63 -5.87
N TYR A 260 -8.65 19.80 -5.85
CA TYR A 260 -7.98 20.77 -4.97
C TYR A 260 -8.18 22.23 -5.41
N SER A 261 -8.48 22.46 -6.69
CA SER A 261 -8.85 23.79 -7.20
C SER A 261 -10.34 24.12 -7.01
N GLY A 262 -11.09 23.30 -6.28
CA GLY A 262 -12.51 23.56 -5.98
C GLY A 262 -13.43 23.40 -7.20
N ASN A 263 -13.15 22.42 -8.05
CA ASN A 263 -13.90 22.09 -9.28
C ASN A 263 -13.93 23.21 -10.33
N GLN A 264 -12.98 24.15 -10.28
CA GLN A 264 -12.77 25.13 -11.36
C GLN A 264 -11.94 24.50 -12.50
N VAL A 265 -12.15 24.97 -13.73
CA VAL A 265 -11.36 24.52 -14.89
C VAL A 265 -9.90 24.91 -14.66
N PRO A 266 -8.98 23.94 -14.53
CA PRO A 266 -7.61 24.24 -14.14
C PRO A 266 -6.84 24.87 -15.31
N LYS A 267 -6.04 25.89 -15.03
CA LYS A 267 -5.03 26.38 -15.98
C LYS A 267 -3.80 25.48 -15.92
N LEU A 268 -2.96 25.53 -16.96
CA LEU A 268 -1.73 24.74 -17.02
C LEU A 268 -0.77 25.02 -15.84
N SER A 269 -0.78 26.26 -15.33
CA SER A 269 -0.02 26.70 -14.15
C SER A 269 -0.49 26.07 -12.85
N ASP A 270 -1.72 25.57 -12.82
CA ASP A 270 -2.40 25.16 -11.59
C ASP A 270 -2.26 23.66 -11.34
N PHE A 271 -1.64 22.92 -12.26
CA PHE A 271 -1.52 21.47 -12.16
C PHE A 271 -0.80 21.04 -10.88
N ILE A 272 -1.50 20.18 -10.14
CA ILE A 272 -1.03 19.64 -8.88
C ILE A 272 -0.39 18.27 -9.14
N ILE A 273 0.93 18.25 -9.18
CA ILE A 273 1.70 17.00 -9.26
C ILE A 273 2.14 16.63 -7.85
N THR A 274 1.33 15.83 -7.17
CA THR A 274 1.49 15.49 -5.75
C THR A 274 2.83 14.82 -5.42
N PRO A 275 3.41 13.90 -6.24
CA PRO A 275 4.75 13.37 -5.96
C PRO A 275 5.85 14.45 -5.98
N LEU A 276 5.76 15.42 -6.90
CA LEU A 276 6.73 16.52 -6.97
C LEU A 276 6.56 17.47 -5.77
N ARG A 277 5.32 17.74 -5.36
CA ARG A 277 5.05 18.53 -4.14
C ARG A 277 5.56 17.83 -2.90
N PHE A 278 5.41 16.51 -2.79
CA PHE A 278 6.00 15.71 -1.72
C PHE A 278 7.52 15.85 -1.66
N LEU A 279 8.21 15.71 -2.81
CA LEU A 279 9.67 15.89 -2.84
C LEU A 279 10.08 17.31 -2.46
N LYS A 280 9.39 18.34 -2.99
CA LYS A 280 9.65 19.75 -2.64
C LYS A 280 9.42 20.00 -1.15
N TYR A 281 8.35 19.47 -0.58
CA TYR A 281 8.03 19.57 0.84
C TYR A 281 9.14 18.97 1.71
N ASN A 282 9.65 17.79 1.35
CA ASN A 282 10.70 17.11 2.13
C ASN A 282 12.12 17.65 1.86
N SER A 283 12.30 18.49 0.84
CA SER A 283 13.60 19.12 0.52
C SER A 283 13.83 20.43 1.28
N VAL A 284 12.79 21.01 1.89
CA VAL A 284 12.87 22.29 2.59
C VAL A 284 13.13 22.04 4.09
N PRO A 285 14.20 22.59 4.70
CA PRO A 285 14.49 22.36 6.12
C PRO A 285 13.40 22.88 7.06
N GLU A 286 12.72 23.97 6.70
CA GLU A 286 11.68 24.60 7.52
C GLU A 286 10.44 23.71 7.69
N THR A 287 10.05 22.99 6.65
CA THR A 287 8.95 22.01 6.70
C THR A 287 9.38 20.77 7.46
N LEU A 288 10.63 20.34 7.31
CA LEU A 288 11.17 19.18 8.02
C LEU A 288 11.31 19.44 9.52
N ALA A 289 11.69 20.66 9.90
CA ALA A 289 11.78 21.09 11.30
C ALA A 289 10.43 20.99 12.04
N LYS A 290 9.30 21.14 11.33
CA LYS A 290 7.96 20.95 11.93
C LYS A 290 7.68 19.51 12.34
N HIS A 291 8.38 18.54 11.75
CA HIS A 291 8.25 17.10 12.03
C HIS A 291 9.37 16.55 12.91
N GLY A 292 10.26 17.41 13.39
CA GLY A 292 11.44 17.02 14.16
C GLY A 292 12.62 16.66 13.26
N LEU A 293 13.75 17.33 13.49
CA LEU A 293 15.02 16.97 12.87
C LEU A 293 15.70 15.91 13.74
N HIS A 294 15.95 14.74 13.14
CA HIS A 294 16.69 13.67 13.79
C HIS A 294 18.00 13.41 13.05
N PRO A 295 19.12 13.20 13.77
CA PRO A 295 20.34 12.70 13.16
C PRO A 295 20.10 11.37 12.44
N TRP A 296 20.83 11.11 11.36
CA TRP A 296 20.61 9.94 10.50
C TRP A 296 20.67 8.60 11.26
N TYR A 297 21.50 8.50 12.31
CA TYR A 297 21.64 7.29 13.11
C TYR A 297 20.38 6.98 13.94
N HIS A 298 19.53 7.97 14.24
CA HIS A 298 18.29 7.76 14.98
C HIS A 298 17.34 6.86 14.19
N TYR A 299 17.29 7.01 12.86
CA TYR A 299 16.50 6.13 12.01
C TYR A 299 16.97 4.67 12.15
N LEU A 300 18.29 4.43 12.11
CA LEU A 300 18.86 3.08 12.20
C LEU A 300 18.74 2.46 13.60
N ILE A 301 19.00 3.24 14.66
CA ILE A 301 19.15 2.72 16.02
C ILE A 301 17.82 2.73 16.78
N VAL A 302 16.90 3.64 16.47
CA VAL A 302 15.62 3.77 17.17
C VAL A 302 14.47 3.31 16.30
N HIS A 303 14.32 3.88 15.09
CA HIS A 303 13.13 3.61 14.28
C HIS A 303 13.11 2.19 13.72
N TRP A 304 14.23 1.67 13.21
CA TRP A 304 14.28 0.31 12.68
C TRP A 304 13.97 -0.76 13.75
N PRO A 305 14.56 -0.73 14.97
CA PRO A 305 14.17 -1.65 16.04
C PRO A 305 12.71 -1.51 16.47
N LEU A 306 12.17 -0.28 16.56
CA LEU A 306 10.77 -0.05 16.89
C LEU A 306 9.81 -0.65 15.85
N ILE A 307 10.15 -0.54 14.56
CA ILE A 307 9.34 -1.11 13.46
C ILE A 307 9.42 -2.65 13.46
N LEU A 308 10.60 -3.21 13.75
CA LEU A 308 10.85 -4.64 13.64
C LEU A 308 10.49 -5.44 14.91
N THR A 309 10.39 -4.78 16.07
CA THR A 309 10.17 -5.47 17.35
C THR A 309 9.09 -4.78 18.19
N PRO A 310 8.05 -5.52 18.66
CA PRO A 310 7.00 -4.93 19.50
C PRO A 310 7.48 -4.51 20.90
N ILE A 311 8.67 -4.98 21.33
CA ILE A 311 9.13 -4.94 22.74
C ILE A 311 9.73 -3.57 23.14
N VAL A 312 10.08 -2.70 22.20
CA VAL A 312 10.87 -1.48 22.49
C VAL A 312 10.02 -0.20 22.55
N ALA A 313 8.69 -0.29 22.44
CA ALA A 313 7.84 0.89 22.66
C ALA A 313 7.71 1.13 24.18
N PRO A 314 8.23 2.24 24.74
CA PRO A 314 7.90 2.62 26.11
C PRO A 314 6.39 2.90 26.15
N VAL A 315 5.70 2.19 27.04
CA VAL A 315 4.31 2.46 27.43
C VAL A 315 4.24 3.81 28.14
#